data_AF-B1T3S2-F1
#
_entry.id   AF-B1T3S2-F1
#
_cell.length_a   1.000
_cell.length_b   1.000
_cell.length_c   1.000
_cell.angle_alpha   90.00
_cell.angle_beta   90.00
_cell.angle_gamma   90.00
#
_symmetry.space_group_name_H-M   'P 1'
#
loop_
_entity.id
_entity.type
_entity.pdbx_description
1 polymer ?
#
loop_
_entity_poly.entity_id
_entity_poly.type
_entity_poly.pdbx_seq_one_letter_code
_entity_poly.pdbx_strand_id
1 'polypeptide(L)'
;MKTLDVSQAAAAAHAGGVLSAVLKAEGGSFYVELETRTAGTAVLVTSNNRRPRAFRNPVKALEVIRELGLQSGRFSLEAWRPDEVEVERAGRPDRAAAMKQTHANAAAYDKWLREQVQASIDDPRPSIEHEDVMKKALARVEAMRKGKRAKT
;
A
#
# COMPACT_ATOMS: atom_id res chain seq x y z
N MET A 1 -11.86 17.17 -0.05
CA MET A 1 -12.05 16.21 -1.15
C MET A 1 -12.02 14.79 -0.56
N LYS A 2 -13.06 13.99 -0.78
CA LYS A 2 -13.14 12.62 -0.23
C LYS A 2 -12.37 11.66 -1.15
N THR A 3 -11.87 10.56 -0.62
CA THR A 3 -11.14 9.54 -1.40
C THR A 3 -11.69 8.15 -1.13
N LEU A 4 -11.82 7.34 -2.18
CA LEU A 4 -12.33 5.98 -2.11
C LEU A 4 -11.38 5.07 -2.89
N ASP A 5 -10.98 3.94 -2.32
CA ASP A 5 -10.40 2.88 -3.15
C ASP A 5 -11.49 2.14 -3.93
N VAL A 6 -11.10 1.20 -4.81
CA VAL A 6 -12.07 0.46 -5.66
C VAL A 6 -13.08 -0.32 -4.82
N SER A 7 -12.69 -0.94 -3.70
CA SER A 7 -13.61 -1.70 -2.86
C SER A 7 -14.61 -0.78 -2.17
N GLN A 8 -14.14 0.36 -1.65
CA GLN A 8 -14.98 1.36 -1.02
C GLN A 8 -15.94 2.02 -2.04
N ALA A 9 -15.44 2.31 -3.24
CA ALA A 9 -16.23 2.83 -4.34
C ALA A 9 -17.31 1.85 -4.79
N ALA A 10 -16.98 0.55 -4.88
CA ALA A 10 -17.93 -0.50 -5.26
C ALA A 10 -19.04 -0.62 -4.21
N ALA A 11 -18.68 -0.68 -2.93
CA ALA A 11 -19.65 -0.71 -1.84
C ALA A 11 -20.57 0.54 -1.85
N ALA A 12 -20.00 1.72 -2.08
CA ALA A 12 -20.76 2.96 -2.18
C ALA A 12 -21.68 2.99 -3.40
N ALA A 13 -21.23 2.50 -4.56
CA ALA A 13 -22.04 2.44 -5.79
C ALA A 13 -23.20 1.43 -5.64
N HIS A 14 -22.94 0.24 -5.08
CA HIS A 14 -23.96 -0.77 -4.81
C HIS A 14 -25.02 -0.27 -3.82
N ALA A 15 -24.62 0.54 -2.83
CA ALA A 15 -25.55 1.19 -1.91
C ALA A 15 -26.28 2.41 -2.51
N GLY A 16 -26.06 2.74 -3.79
CA GLY A 16 -26.64 3.91 -4.47
C GLY A 16 -26.04 5.25 -4.04
N GLY A 17 -24.93 5.24 -3.32
CA GLY A 17 -24.22 6.43 -2.83
C GLY A 17 -23.40 7.15 -3.91
N VAL A 18 -23.08 6.48 -5.02
CA VAL A 18 -22.41 7.05 -6.20
C VAL A 18 -23.44 7.24 -7.32
N LEU A 19 -23.45 8.42 -7.92
CA LEU A 19 -24.37 8.84 -8.98
C LEU A 19 -23.77 8.64 -10.36
N SER A 20 -22.51 9.06 -10.55
CA SER A 20 -21.82 9.00 -11.84
C SER A 20 -20.31 8.97 -11.65
N ALA A 21 -19.58 8.68 -12.73
CA ALA A 21 -18.14 8.84 -12.78
C ALA A 21 -17.72 9.94 -13.76
N VAL A 22 -16.61 10.61 -13.43
CA VAL A 22 -15.94 11.58 -14.28
C VAL A 22 -14.54 11.07 -14.58
N LEU A 23 -14.26 10.81 -15.85
CA LEU A 23 -12.91 10.49 -16.31
C LEU A 23 -12.15 11.79 -16.59
N LYS A 24 -11.16 12.11 -15.77
CA LYS A 24 -10.34 13.32 -15.93
C LYS A 24 -9.01 12.95 -16.55
N ALA A 25 -8.67 13.60 -17.66
CA ALA A 25 -7.32 13.57 -18.21
C ALA A 25 -6.51 14.73 -17.63
N GLU A 26 -5.40 14.41 -16.98
CA GLU A 26 -4.53 15.38 -16.32
C GLU A 26 -3.07 15.01 -16.60
N GLY A 27 -2.34 15.95 -17.19
CA GLY A 27 -1.00 15.70 -17.72
C GLY A 27 -1.05 14.55 -18.73
N GLY A 28 -0.24 13.52 -18.45
CA GLY A 28 -0.17 12.29 -19.23
C GLY A 28 -1.01 11.10 -18.74
N SER A 29 -1.85 11.30 -17.73
CA SER A 29 -2.60 10.20 -17.10
C SER A 29 -4.09 10.50 -17.00
N PHE A 30 -4.86 9.43 -16.76
CA PHE A 30 -6.29 9.50 -16.54
C PHE A 30 -6.60 9.15 -15.09
N TYR A 31 -7.58 9.84 -14.52
CA TYR A 31 -8.04 9.68 -13.14
C TYR A 31 -9.56 9.57 -13.13
N VAL A 32 -10.08 8.90 -12.11
CA VAL A 32 -11.53 8.73 -11.93
C VAL A 32 -11.97 9.52 -10.71
N GLU A 33 -12.88 10.46 -10.92
CA GLU A 33 -13.68 11.08 -9.87
C GLU A 33 -15.07 10.45 -9.87
N LEU A 34 -15.66 10.33 -8.70
CA LEU A 34 -16.98 9.75 -8.46
C LEU A 34 -17.87 10.85 -7.89
N GLU A 35 -18.98 11.13 -8.55
CA GLU A 35 -20.00 12.04 -8.03
C GLU A 35 -20.83 11.27 -7.01
N THR A 36 -20.75 11.68 -5.75
CA THR A 36 -21.49 11.03 -4.66
C THR A 36 -22.73 11.84 -4.29
N ARG A 37 -23.75 11.15 -3.78
CA ARG A 37 -25.06 11.76 -3.45
C ARG A 37 -25.01 12.76 -2.30
N THR A 38 -24.14 12.53 -1.31
CA THR A 38 -24.14 13.28 -0.04
C THR A 38 -22.84 14.04 0.20
N ALA A 39 -21.75 13.64 -0.44
CA ALA A 39 -20.40 14.12 -0.11
C ALA A 39 -19.70 14.85 -1.26
N GLY A 40 -20.42 15.24 -2.32
CA GLY A 40 -19.85 15.87 -3.50
C GLY A 40 -18.98 14.89 -4.29
N THR A 41 -17.81 15.32 -4.77
CA THR A 41 -16.90 14.47 -5.53
C THR A 41 -15.92 13.70 -4.63
N ALA A 42 -15.69 12.44 -4.98
CA ALA A 42 -14.68 11.58 -4.38
C ALA A 42 -13.67 11.10 -5.43
N VAL A 43 -12.37 11.15 -5.13
CA VAL A 43 -11.33 10.67 -6.03
C VAL A 43 -11.07 9.19 -5.80
N LEU A 44 -10.97 8.42 -6.89
CA LEU A 44 -10.55 7.03 -6.83
C LEU A 44 -9.05 6.93 -6.51
N VAL A 45 -8.71 6.19 -5.47
CA VAL A 45 -7.33 6.01 -5.00
C VAL A 45 -6.90 4.55 -5.01
N THR A 46 -5.59 4.32 -4.90
CA THR A 46 -5.02 3.01 -4.63
C THR A 46 -5.31 2.55 -3.19
N SER A 47 -5.44 1.25 -2.95
CA SER A 47 -5.72 0.72 -1.61
C SER A 47 -4.54 0.84 -0.65
N ASN A 48 -3.31 0.68 -1.14
CA ASN A 48 -2.11 0.59 -0.32
C ASN A 48 -1.60 1.94 0.23
N ASN A 49 -1.56 2.97 -0.63
CA ASN A 49 -0.99 4.28 -0.28
C ASN A 49 -1.97 5.44 -0.51
N ARG A 50 -3.22 5.15 -0.87
CA ARG A 50 -4.30 6.12 -1.06
C ARG A 50 -3.94 7.28 -1.99
N ARG A 51 -3.01 7.07 -2.92
CA ARG A 51 -2.70 8.04 -3.97
C ARG A 51 -3.78 8.01 -5.04
N PRO A 52 -4.10 9.14 -5.70
CA PRO A 52 -4.98 9.16 -6.87
C PRO A 52 -4.58 8.06 -7.85
N ARG A 53 -5.55 7.22 -8.22
CA ARG A 53 -5.28 6.07 -9.07
C ARG A 53 -5.10 6.55 -10.51
N ALA A 54 -3.84 6.69 -10.92
CA ALA A 54 -3.47 7.02 -12.29
C ALA A 54 -3.65 5.81 -13.21
N PHE A 55 -4.34 6.03 -14.33
CA PHE A 55 -4.48 5.11 -15.43
C PHE A 55 -3.73 5.66 -16.63
N ARG A 56 -2.87 4.84 -17.25
CA ARG A 56 -2.17 5.25 -18.49
C ARG A 56 -3.06 5.14 -19.73
N ASN A 57 -4.01 4.21 -19.69
CA ASN A 57 -4.93 3.96 -20.78
C ASN A 57 -6.36 4.27 -20.28
N PRO A 58 -7.10 5.16 -20.96
CA PRO A 58 -8.45 5.54 -20.54
C PRO A 58 -9.40 4.34 -20.54
N VAL A 59 -9.19 3.35 -21.42
CA VAL A 59 -10.00 2.11 -21.46
C VAL A 59 -9.91 1.34 -20.14
N LYS A 60 -8.74 1.32 -19.48
CA LYS A 60 -8.59 0.68 -18.16
C LYS A 60 -9.33 1.42 -17.05
N ALA A 61 -9.46 2.73 -17.16
CA ALA A 61 -10.30 3.49 -16.24
C ALA A 61 -11.79 3.18 -16.48
N LEU A 62 -12.22 3.11 -17.74
CA LEU A 62 -13.60 2.76 -18.13
C LEU A 62 -13.99 1.34 -17.69
N GLU A 63 -13.08 0.36 -17.81
CA GLU A 63 -13.27 -1.00 -17.28
C GLU A 63 -13.58 -0.96 -15.78
N VAL A 64 -12.79 -0.21 -14.98
CA VAL A 64 -13.04 -0.05 -13.54
C VAL A 64 -14.38 0.62 -13.28
N ILE A 65 -14.72 1.70 -14.00
CA ILE A 65 -16.01 2.39 -13.85
C ILE A 65 -17.18 1.44 -14.12
N ARG A 66 -17.07 0.60 -15.17
CA ARG A 66 -18.07 -0.42 -15.49
C ARG A 66 -18.17 -1.48 -14.39
N GLU A 67 -17.06 -1.94 -13.84
CA GLU A 67 -17.03 -2.90 -12.73
C GLU A 67 -17.66 -2.34 -11.45
N LEU A 68 -17.61 -1.02 -11.23
CA LEU A 68 -18.33 -0.34 -10.15
C LEU A 68 -19.86 -0.31 -10.36
N GLY A 69 -20.35 -0.74 -11.53
CA GLY A 69 -21.77 -0.69 -11.89
C GLY A 69 -22.23 0.65 -12.45
N LEU A 70 -21.29 1.57 -12.75
CA LEU A 70 -21.61 2.89 -13.31
C LEU A 70 -21.66 2.78 -14.84
N GLN A 71 -22.85 2.98 -15.39
CA GLN A 71 -23.11 2.83 -16.83
C GLN A 71 -22.95 4.13 -17.63
N SER A 72 -23.06 5.28 -16.96
CA SER A 72 -22.96 6.60 -17.56
C SER A 72 -22.05 7.51 -16.74
N GLY A 73 -21.51 8.52 -17.43
CA GLY A 73 -20.55 9.45 -16.86
C GLY A 73 -20.16 10.51 -17.88
N ARG A 74 -19.18 11.33 -17.49
CA ARG A 74 -18.62 12.39 -18.33
C ARG A 74 -17.10 12.31 -18.33
N PHE A 75 -16.47 13.03 -19.25
CA PHE A 75 -15.01 13.17 -19.28
C PHE A 75 -14.63 14.65 -19.25
N SER A 76 -13.48 14.96 -18.67
CA SER A 76 -12.84 16.28 -18.74
C SER A 76 -11.44 16.12 -19.33
N LEU A 77 -11.14 16.95 -20.33
CA LEU A 77 -9.84 17.02 -21.01
C LEU A 77 -9.13 18.35 -20.75
N GLU A 78 -9.64 19.18 -19.83
CA GLU A 78 -9.15 20.55 -19.57
C GLU A 78 -7.65 20.58 -19.26
N ALA A 79 -7.18 19.61 -18.49
CA ALA A 79 -5.79 19.48 -18.06
C ALA A 79 -4.98 18.45 -18.86
N TRP A 80 -5.48 17.98 -20.01
CA TRP A 80 -4.78 16.94 -20.77
C TRP A 80 -3.55 17.50 -21.50
N ARG A 81 -2.37 16.91 -21.23
CA ARG A 81 -1.08 17.25 -21.84
C ARG A 81 -0.36 15.95 -22.23
N PRO A 82 -0.69 15.36 -23.39
CA PRO A 82 -0.16 14.05 -23.78
C PRO A 82 1.37 14.03 -23.95
N ASP A 83 1.99 15.16 -24.25
CA ASP A 83 3.43 15.26 -24.44
C ASP A 83 4.23 15.13 -23.12
N GLU A 84 3.60 15.41 -21.97
CA GLU A 84 4.24 15.24 -20.65
C GLU A 84 4.41 13.76 -20.24
N VAL A 85 3.67 12.83 -20.89
CA VAL A 85 3.82 11.37 -20.70
C VAL A 85 5.25 10.91 -20.95
N GLU A 86 5.93 11.57 -21.89
CA GLU A 86 7.27 11.22 -22.32
C GLU A 86 8.35 11.56 -21.29
N VAL A 87 8.10 12.58 -20.47
CA VAL A 87 9.03 13.10 -19.46
C VAL A 87 8.97 12.30 -18.16
N GLU A 88 7.80 11.75 -17.79
CA GLU A 88 7.65 10.86 -16.62
C GLU A 88 8.16 9.41 -16.86
N ARG A 89 8.82 9.14 -18.00
CA ARG A 89 9.51 7.87 -18.30
C ARG A 89 10.75 7.62 -17.43
N ALA A 90 10.93 8.30 -16.30
CA ALA A 90 11.99 7.98 -15.34
C ALA A 90 11.82 6.54 -14.85
N GLY A 91 12.81 5.71 -15.20
CA GLY A 91 12.78 4.26 -15.21
C GLY A 91 12.23 3.64 -13.93
N ARG A 92 11.11 2.94 -14.06
CA ARG A 92 10.67 2.00 -13.04
C ARG A 92 11.71 0.87 -13.00
N PRO A 93 12.38 0.61 -11.86
CA PRO A 93 13.15 -0.62 -11.69
C PRO A 93 12.21 -1.79 -12.00
N ASP A 94 12.66 -2.74 -12.81
CA ASP A 94 11.82 -3.85 -13.28
C ASP A 94 11.02 -4.42 -12.10
N ARG A 95 9.69 -4.30 -12.19
CA ARG A 95 8.77 -4.76 -11.14
C ARG A 95 8.98 -6.24 -10.84
N ALA A 96 9.42 -7.01 -11.84
CA ALA A 96 9.79 -8.40 -11.66
C ALA A 96 11.06 -8.54 -10.80
N ALA A 97 12.07 -7.69 -10.98
CA ALA A 97 13.27 -7.67 -10.14
C ALA A 97 12.94 -7.28 -8.70
N ALA A 98 12.12 -6.24 -8.50
CA ALA A 98 11.68 -5.85 -7.16
C ALA A 98 10.88 -6.97 -6.46
N MET A 99 9.96 -7.61 -7.19
CA MET A 99 9.18 -8.73 -6.67
C MET A 99 10.06 -9.94 -6.35
N LYS A 100 11.00 -10.31 -7.23
CA LYS A 100 11.99 -11.36 -6.99
C LYS A 100 12.83 -11.08 -5.75
N GLN A 101 13.29 -9.84 -5.56
CA GLN A 101 14.05 -9.44 -4.37
C GLN A 101 13.23 -9.62 -3.09
N THR A 102 11.95 -9.24 -3.10
CA THR A 102 11.09 -9.44 -1.92
C THR A 102 10.89 -10.91 -1.58
N HIS A 103 10.68 -11.78 -2.58
CA HIS A 103 10.55 -13.22 -2.36
C HIS A 103 11.87 -13.85 -1.91
N ALA A 104 13.01 -13.43 -2.47
CA ALA A 104 14.33 -13.90 -2.06
C ALA A 104 14.64 -13.53 -0.61
N ASN A 105 14.32 -12.30 -0.19
CA ASN A 105 14.50 -11.85 1.19
C ASN A 105 13.60 -12.65 2.16
N ALA A 106 12.36 -12.94 1.76
CA ALA A 106 11.44 -13.74 2.57
C ALA A 106 11.93 -15.19 2.73
N ALA A 107 12.43 -15.80 1.66
CA ALA A 107 12.98 -17.15 1.71
C ALA A 107 14.26 -17.23 2.57
N ALA A 108 15.12 -16.22 2.48
CA ALA A 108 16.31 -16.13 3.33
C ALA A 108 15.94 -15.98 4.81
N TYR A 109 14.91 -15.17 5.12
CA TYR A 109 14.40 -15.02 6.48
C TYR A 109 13.78 -16.31 7.01
N ASP A 110 12.96 -17.01 6.22
CA ASP A 110 12.34 -18.27 6.63
C ASP A 110 13.40 -19.34 6.93
N LYS A 111 14.43 -19.44 6.09
CA LYS A 111 15.56 -20.35 6.33
C LYS A 111 16.29 -20.02 7.64
N TRP A 112 16.67 -18.76 7.83
CA TRP A 112 17.32 -18.31 9.06
C TRP A 112 16.44 -18.58 10.29
N LEU A 113 15.14 -18.29 10.22
CA LEU A 113 14.21 -18.52 11.32
C LEU A 113 14.12 -19.99 11.69
N ARG A 114 14.01 -20.88 10.70
CA ARG A 114 13.98 -22.34 10.94
C ARG A 114 15.27 -22.83 11.58
N GLU A 115 16.43 -22.34 11.13
CA GLU A 115 17.72 -22.68 11.72
C GLU A 115 17.83 -22.21 13.19
N GLN A 116 17.38 -20.98 13.49
CA GLN A 116 17.37 -20.47 14.86
C GLN A 116 16.39 -21.23 15.77
N VAL A 117 15.21 -21.57 15.25
CA VAL A 117 14.21 -22.37 15.99
C VAL A 117 14.76 -23.76 16.28
N GLN A 118 15.35 -24.43 15.28
CA GLN A 118 15.92 -25.76 15.48
C GLN A 118 17.07 -25.74 16.49
N ALA A 119 17.99 -24.77 16.39
CA ALA A 119 19.06 -24.59 17.38
C ALA A 119 18.53 -24.34 18.81
N SER A 120 17.36 -23.70 18.94
CA SER A 120 16.72 -23.48 20.25
C SER A 120 16.04 -24.74 20.79
N ILE A 121 15.50 -25.60 19.91
CA ILE A 121 14.92 -26.91 20.28
C ILE A 121 16.02 -27.90 20.68
N ASP A 122 17.14 -27.88 19.96
CA ASP A 122 18.28 -28.76 20.21
C ASP A 122 19.11 -28.34 21.44
N ASP A 123 18.79 -27.20 22.07
CA ASP A 123 19.46 -26.72 23.26
C ASP A 123 19.11 -27.61 24.48
N PRO A 124 20.10 -28.29 25.10
CA PRO A 124 19.84 -29.19 26.22
C PRO A 124 19.53 -28.46 27.53
N ARG A 125 19.62 -27.13 27.56
CA ARG A 125 19.36 -26.34 28.77
C ARG A 125 17.86 -26.37 29.11
N PRO A 126 17.50 -26.49 30.40
CA PRO A 126 16.11 -26.44 30.81
C PRO A 126 15.50 -25.06 30.55
N SER A 127 14.21 -25.02 30.27
CA SER A 127 13.46 -23.77 30.23
C SER A 127 13.55 -23.06 31.58
N ILE A 128 13.65 -21.74 31.55
CA ILE A 128 13.67 -20.90 32.74
C ILE A 128 12.31 -20.25 32.94
N GLU A 129 11.91 -20.07 34.20
CA GLU A 129 10.64 -19.44 34.55
C GLU A 129 10.58 -17.98 34.09
N HIS A 130 9.37 -17.53 33.75
CA HIS A 130 9.15 -16.20 33.19
C HIS A 130 9.68 -15.07 34.09
N GLU A 131 9.49 -15.18 35.41
CA GLU A 131 9.96 -14.17 36.38
C GLU A 131 11.48 -14.01 36.37
N ASP A 132 12.21 -15.13 36.27
CA ASP A 132 13.67 -15.14 36.22
C ASP A 132 14.20 -14.57 34.89
N VAL A 133 13.52 -14.86 33.77
CA VAL A 133 13.81 -14.25 32.46
C VAL A 133 13.69 -12.72 32.57
N MET A 134 12.56 -12.25 33.09
CA MET A 134 12.27 -10.82 33.19
C MET A 134 13.25 -10.11 34.11
N LYS A 135 13.59 -10.70 35.25
CA LYS A 135 14.61 -10.16 36.17
C LYS A 135 15.98 -10.01 35.49
N LYS A 136 16.42 -11.04 34.74
CA LYS A 136 17.68 -11.00 33.98
C LYS A 136 17.65 -9.96 32.84
N ALA A 137 16.54 -9.87 32.12
CA ALA A 137 16.35 -8.92 31.03
C ALA A 137 16.38 -7.47 31.53
N LEU A 138 15.64 -7.17 32.61
CA LEU A 138 15.60 -5.84 33.23
C LEU A 138 16.98 -5.42 33.74
N ALA A 139 17.70 -6.30 34.43
CA ALA A 139 19.07 -6.04 34.88
C ALA A 139 20.02 -5.71 33.71
N ARG A 140 19.89 -6.43 32.57
CA ARG A 140 20.68 -6.17 31.35
C ARG A 140 20.34 -4.81 30.72
N VAL A 141 19.06 -4.46 30.66
CA VAL A 141 18.60 -3.15 30.15
C VAL A 141 19.15 -2.02 31.03
N GLU A 142 19.09 -2.16 32.36
CA GLU A 142 19.62 -1.15 33.28
C GLU A 142 21.14 -0.97 33.17
N ALA A 143 21.88 -2.07 33.04
CA ALA A 143 23.32 -2.04 32.82
C ALA A 143 23.68 -1.30 31.52
N MET A 144 22.98 -1.59 30.42
CA MET A 144 23.15 -0.86 29.15
C MET A 144 22.80 0.63 29.29
N ARG A 145 21.76 0.97 30.05
CA ARG A 145 21.36 2.37 30.31
C ARG A 145 22.42 3.13 31.11
N LYS A 146 22.98 2.52 32.16
CA LYS A 146 24.06 3.10 32.97
C LYS A 146 25.35 3.27 32.15
N GLY A 147 25.70 2.27 31.33
CA GLY A 147 26.86 2.32 30.43
C GLY A 147 26.75 3.40 29.35
N LYS A 148 25.56 3.62 28.77
CA LYS A 148 25.32 4.75 27.84
C LYS A 148 25.43 6.11 28.54
N ARG A 149 24.92 6.23 29.77
CA ARG A 149 24.99 7.47 30.57
C ARG A 149 26.40 7.81 31.05
N ALA A 150 27.28 6.83 31.24
CA ALA A 150 28.68 7.04 31.62
C ALA A 150 29.59 7.42 30.43
N LYS A 151 29.06 7.35 29.20
CA LYS A 151 29.79 7.60 27.95
C LYS A 151 29.41 8.96 27.30
N THR A 152 28.55 9.74 27.96
CA THR A 152 28.15 11.10 27.63
C THR A 152 28.76 12.03 28.67
#